data_AF-A0A955NQ14-F1
#
_entry.id   AF-A0A955NQ14-F1
#
_cell.length_a   1.000
_cell.length_b   1.000
_cell.length_c   1.000
_cell.angle_alpha   90.00
_cell.angle_beta   90.00
_cell.angle_gamma   90.00
#
_symmetry.space_group_name_H-M   'P 1'
#
loop_
_entity.id
_entity.type
_entity.pdbx_description
1 polymer ?
#
loop_
_entity_poly.entity_id
_entity_poly.type
_entity_poly.pdbx_seq_one_letter_code
_entity_poly.pdbx_strand_id
1 'polypeptide(L)'
;MKIRPFLLLSLLGLGMTAQFSLAQSSEDIFNATELLCVIEALQSDDLDHPDGSIICDEGNVGGELFFLGDHWFEAILDLPGCDCDFDLDGLTGCEEVLLCTFPGINDSDGDCLSDGLEIEMGLDPRNSDTDGNGTPDGDEDADGDEILNRDEDFDQDALTNCQEAMLGINPMDGDSDGDGFPDGGEVDVETGVPISDPADPNDRP
;
A
#
# COMPACT_ATOMS: atom_id res chain seq x y z
N MET A 1 42.26 -24.61 2.81
CA MET A 1 42.03 -23.23 2.34
C MET A 1 40.83 -22.72 3.13
N LYS A 2 41.07 -21.86 4.12
CA LYS A 2 40.04 -21.15 4.89
C LYS A 2 39.47 -20.05 4.00
N ILE A 3 38.14 -19.88 3.90
CA ILE A 3 37.33 -18.74 4.39
C ILE A 3 35.87 -19.26 4.55
N ARG A 4 35.21 -18.92 5.66
CA ARG A 4 33.75 -18.92 5.97
C ARG A 4 33.35 -17.45 6.18
N PRO A 5 32.07 -16.98 6.17
CA PRO A 5 30.79 -17.71 6.34
C PRO A 5 29.68 -17.31 5.31
N PHE A 6 28.69 -18.15 4.97
CA PHE A 6 27.35 -18.25 5.58
C PHE A 6 26.81 -16.92 6.15
N LEU A 7 25.94 -16.23 5.40
CA LEU A 7 24.98 -15.29 5.98
C LEU A 7 23.69 -16.07 6.25
N LEU A 8 23.54 -16.50 7.49
CA LEU A 8 22.26 -16.90 8.06
C LEU A 8 21.70 -15.63 8.68
N LEU A 9 20.51 -15.20 8.27
CA LEU A 9 19.76 -14.15 8.96
C LEU A 9 19.50 -14.66 10.39
N SER A 10 20.18 -14.09 11.39
CA SER A 10 19.82 -14.28 12.79
C SER A 10 19.27 -12.96 13.30
N LEU A 11 17.96 -12.93 13.56
CA LEU A 11 17.38 -11.97 14.49
C LEU A 11 18.19 -11.96 15.78
N LEU A 12 18.51 -10.78 16.29
CA LEU A 12 18.27 -10.33 17.67
C LEU A 12 19.12 -9.10 17.97
N GLY A 13 18.50 -8.16 18.66
CA GLY A 13 18.94 -6.78 18.78
C GLY A 13 20.39 -6.56 19.17
N LEU A 14 20.99 -5.57 18.51
CA LEU A 14 22.02 -4.65 18.99
C LEU A 14 22.45 -3.84 17.76
N GLY A 15 22.13 -2.54 17.74
CA GLY A 15 22.34 -1.67 16.59
C GLY A 15 23.75 -1.73 16.03
N MET A 16 23.87 -2.11 14.76
CA MET A 16 25.04 -1.87 13.90
C MET A 16 24.57 -1.81 12.44
N THR A 17 24.89 -0.68 11.80
CA THR A 17 24.65 -0.34 10.39
C THR A 17 25.24 -1.37 9.42
N ALA A 18 24.44 -1.89 8.49
CA ALA A 18 24.92 -2.67 7.35
C ALA A 18 25.45 -1.73 6.25
N GLN A 19 26.73 -1.85 5.89
CA GLN A 19 27.30 -1.13 4.75
C GLN A 19 27.02 -1.92 3.46
N PHE A 20 26.19 -1.37 2.57
CA PHE A 20 25.98 -1.84 1.22
C PHE A 20 27.16 -1.40 0.31
N SER A 21 27.85 -2.36 -0.31
CA SER A 21 28.81 -2.06 -1.38
C SER A 21 28.09 -2.15 -2.73
N LEU A 22 27.76 -0.98 -3.27
CA LEU A 22 27.11 -0.75 -4.57
C LEU A 22 27.73 -1.59 -5.70
N ALA A 23 26.92 -2.44 -6.33
CA ALA A 23 27.24 -3.04 -7.62
C ALA A 23 26.97 -2.01 -8.73
N GLN A 24 27.95 -1.84 -9.60
CA GLN A 24 27.95 -0.87 -10.70
C GLN A 24 27.25 -1.45 -11.93
N SER A 25 25.94 -1.27 -12.06
CA SER A 25 25.26 -1.21 -13.35
C SER A 25 23.84 -0.66 -13.18
N SER A 26 23.65 0.57 -13.69
CA SER A 26 22.35 1.13 -14.12
C SER A 26 21.67 0.15 -15.07
N GLU A 27 20.40 -0.21 -14.96
CA GLU A 27 19.19 0.45 -14.47
C GLU A 27 18.44 -0.63 -13.63
N ASP A 28 17.62 -0.24 -12.65
CA ASP A 28 16.85 -1.13 -11.73
C ASP A 28 17.65 -1.79 -10.59
N ILE A 29 18.23 -0.98 -9.70
CA ILE A 29 18.68 -1.46 -8.38
C ILE A 29 17.98 -0.61 -7.33
N PHE A 30 17.06 -1.22 -6.59
CA PHE A 30 16.43 -0.61 -5.42
C PHE A 30 17.50 0.06 -4.53
N ASN A 31 17.27 1.30 -4.13
CA ASN A 31 18.19 2.03 -3.29
C ASN A 31 18.22 1.42 -1.88
N ALA A 32 19.25 1.71 -1.08
CA ALA A 32 19.43 1.06 0.23
C ALA A 32 18.30 1.35 1.24
N THR A 33 17.48 2.38 1.00
CA THR A 33 16.29 2.73 1.79
C THR A 33 15.08 1.90 1.34
N GLU A 34 14.86 1.77 0.03
CA GLU A 34 13.82 0.89 -0.56
C GLU A 34 14.05 -0.57 -0.13
N LEU A 35 15.31 -1.02 -0.14
CA LEU A 35 15.68 -2.36 0.30
C LEU A 35 15.50 -2.58 1.82
N LEU A 36 15.48 -1.52 2.63
CA LEU A 36 15.32 -1.64 4.07
C LEU A 36 13.86 -1.93 4.45
N CYS A 37 12.91 -1.23 3.83
CA CYS A 37 11.50 -1.47 4.16
C CYS A 37 11.07 -2.87 3.70
N VAL A 38 11.53 -3.32 2.52
CA VAL A 38 11.25 -4.69 2.03
C VAL A 38 11.78 -5.73 3.02
N ILE A 39 12.93 -5.49 3.66
CA ILE A 39 13.48 -6.39 4.69
C ILE A 39 12.67 -6.34 6.01
N GLU A 40 12.07 -5.21 6.35
CA GLU A 40 11.24 -5.02 7.54
C GLU A 40 9.83 -5.62 7.35
N ALA A 41 9.20 -5.42 6.19
CA ALA A 41 7.90 -6.01 5.84
C ALA A 41 7.94 -7.55 5.80
N LEU A 42 9.06 -8.15 5.38
CA LEU A 42 9.30 -9.60 5.46
C LEU A 42 9.37 -10.15 6.91
N GLN A 43 9.36 -9.28 7.92
CA GLN A 43 9.42 -9.63 9.34
C GLN A 43 8.14 -9.28 10.12
N SER A 44 7.20 -8.55 9.52
CA SER A 44 5.88 -8.26 10.11
C SER A 44 4.91 -9.38 9.75
N ASP A 45 4.30 -10.00 10.77
CA ASP A 45 3.21 -10.98 10.61
C ASP A 45 1.85 -10.27 10.29
N ASP A 46 1.88 -9.06 9.72
CA ASP A 46 0.71 -8.16 9.55
C ASP A 46 -0.09 -8.41 8.25
N LEU A 47 0.01 -9.60 7.66
CA LEU A 47 -0.71 -9.96 6.42
C LEU A 47 -2.14 -10.48 6.69
N ASP A 48 -2.71 -10.19 7.86
CA ASP A 48 -4.07 -10.59 8.24
C ASP A 48 -4.93 -9.33 8.39
N HIS A 49 -6.01 -9.24 7.60
CA HIS A 49 -7.06 -8.24 7.74
C HIS A 49 -7.65 -8.27 9.17
N PRO A 50 -7.90 -7.12 9.82
CA PRO A 50 -8.28 -7.03 11.24
C PRO A 50 -9.58 -7.75 11.65
N ASP A 51 -10.46 -8.08 10.70
CA ASP A 51 -11.73 -8.79 10.92
C ASP A 51 -11.70 -10.29 10.51
N GLY A 52 -10.62 -10.76 9.86
CA GLY A 52 -10.49 -12.10 9.29
C GLY A 52 -11.25 -12.35 7.98
N SER A 53 -11.76 -11.32 7.30
CA SER A 53 -12.25 -11.36 5.93
C SER A 53 -11.05 -11.32 4.97
N ILE A 54 -10.49 -12.50 4.71
CA ILE A 54 -9.51 -12.63 3.63
C ILE A 54 -10.28 -12.54 2.31
N ILE A 55 -10.30 -11.36 1.68
CA ILE A 55 -10.77 -11.18 0.28
C ILE A 55 -9.64 -11.54 -0.69
N CYS A 56 -9.08 -12.73 -0.53
CA CYS A 56 -8.21 -13.28 -1.55
C CYS A 56 -8.12 -14.79 -1.42
N ASP A 57 -8.26 -15.48 -2.55
CA ASP A 57 -7.93 -16.90 -2.59
C ASP A 57 -6.47 -17.06 -2.16
N GLU A 58 -6.18 -18.05 -1.30
CA GLU A 58 -4.81 -18.51 -0.95
C GLU A 58 -4.08 -19.13 -2.17
N GLY A 59 -4.30 -18.58 -3.37
CA GLY A 59 -3.73 -19.00 -4.62
C GLY A 59 -2.26 -18.69 -4.63
N ASN A 60 -1.46 -19.65 -4.15
CA ASN A 60 -0.02 -19.71 -4.27
C ASN A 60 0.39 -19.48 -5.74
N VAL A 61 0.65 -18.23 -6.14
CA VAL A 61 1.17 -17.90 -7.46
C VAL A 61 2.61 -18.38 -7.50
N GLY A 62 2.83 -19.52 -8.15
CA GLY A 62 4.15 -20.13 -8.22
C GLY A 62 5.19 -19.12 -8.70
N GLY A 63 6.13 -18.76 -7.82
CA GLY A 63 7.17 -17.78 -8.12
C GLY A 63 7.92 -18.13 -9.40
N GLU A 64 8.01 -17.17 -10.33
CA GLU A 64 8.87 -17.31 -11.49
C GLU A 64 10.34 -17.01 -11.12
N LEU A 65 11.24 -17.83 -11.65
CA LEU A 65 12.68 -17.72 -11.44
C LEU A 65 13.23 -16.53 -12.25
N PHE A 66 13.65 -15.45 -11.60
CA PHE A 66 14.35 -14.36 -12.26
C PHE A 66 15.88 -14.52 -12.20
N PHE A 67 16.53 -14.24 -13.33
CA PHE A 67 17.98 -14.39 -13.52
C PHE A 67 18.66 -13.02 -13.37
N LEU A 68 19.26 -12.75 -12.21
CA LEU A 68 20.05 -11.53 -11.97
C LEU A 68 21.55 -11.87 -11.92
N GLY A 69 22.24 -11.67 -13.05
CA GLY A 69 23.68 -11.93 -13.18
C GLY A 69 24.05 -13.41 -13.22
N ASP A 70 25.06 -13.84 -12.45
CA ASP A 70 25.59 -15.22 -12.45
C ASP A 70 24.98 -16.11 -11.33
N HIS A 71 23.96 -15.62 -10.62
CA HIS A 71 23.41 -16.26 -9.44
C HIS A 71 21.89 -16.45 -9.55
N TRP A 72 21.41 -17.63 -9.15
CA TRP A 72 20.00 -17.85 -8.86
C TRP A 72 19.69 -17.17 -7.54
N PHE A 73 18.85 -16.13 -7.56
CA PHE A 73 18.14 -15.71 -6.37
C PHE A 73 16.85 -16.54 -6.31
N GLU A 74 16.59 -17.19 -5.18
CA GLU A 74 15.19 -17.41 -4.81
C GLU A 74 14.70 -16.03 -4.38
N ALA A 75 14.04 -15.33 -5.31
CA ALA A 75 13.32 -14.13 -4.96
C ALA A 75 12.23 -14.53 -3.97
N ILE A 76 12.24 -13.88 -2.81
CA ILE A 76 11.28 -14.08 -1.72
C ILE A 76 9.95 -13.44 -2.14
N LEU A 77 9.30 -13.91 -3.20
CA LEU A 77 7.99 -13.44 -3.62
C LEU A 77 7.03 -14.63 -3.81
N ASP A 78 7.05 -15.53 -2.83
CA ASP A 78 5.90 -16.37 -2.48
C ASP A 78 5.44 -15.85 -1.11
N LEU A 79 5.24 -14.53 -1.01
CA LEU A 79 4.68 -13.93 0.19
C LEU A 79 3.18 -14.20 0.17
N PRO A 80 2.63 -14.88 1.20
CA PRO A 80 1.19 -15.02 1.29
C PRO A 80 0.58 -13.62 1.28
N GLY A 81 -0.52 -13.43 0.55
CA GLY A 81 -1.17 -12.13 0.49
C GLY A 81 -0.70 -11.18 -0.62
N CYS A 82 0.26 -11.57 -1.47
CA CYS A 82 0.84 -10.66 -2.46
C CYS A 82 -0.14 -10.09 -3.49
N ASP A 83 -1.19 -10.83 -3.82
CA ASP A 83 -2.19 -10.46 -4.82
C ASP A 83 -3.44 -9.87 -4.16
N CYS A 84 -3.44 -9.69 -2.84
CA CYS A 84 -4.56 -9.15 -2.08
C CYS A 84 -4.39 -7.64 -1.95
N ASP A 85 -5.47 -6.91 -2.15
CA ASP A 85 -5.63 -5.53 -1.72
C ASP A 85 -6.34 -5.59 -0.35
N PHE A 86 -5.60 -5.27 0.71
CA PHE A 86 -5.99 -5.58 2.09
C PHE A 86 -6.69 -4.39 2.77
N ASP A 87 -6.56 -3.19 2.24
CA ASP A 87 -7.18 -1.97 2.75
C ASP A 87 -7.97 -1.21 1.67
N LEU A 88 -8.19 -1.88 0.53
CA LEU A 88 -9.04 -1.47 -0.58
C LEU A 88 -8.63 -0.12 -1.17
N ASP A 89 -7.34 0.18 -1.19
CA ASP A 89 -6.85 1.44 -1.76
C ASP A 89 -6.49 1.33 -3.25
N GLY A 90 -6.55 0.12 -3.82
CA GLY A 90 -6.20 -0.19 -5.20
C GLY A 90 -4.77 -0.70 -5.41
N LEU A 91 -3.99 -0.89 -4.34
CA LEU A 91 -2.66 -1.49 -4.36
C LEU A 91 -2.71 -2.91 -3.79
N THR A 92 -2.02 -3.84 -4.46
CA THR A 92 -1.81 -5.16 -3.87
C THR A 92 -0.74 -5.10 -2.78
N GLY A 93 -0.79 -6.01 -1.82
CA GLY A 93 0.18 -6.07 -0.72
C GLY A 93 1.63 -6.21 -1.19
N CYS A 94 1.88 -6.76 -2.39
CA CYS A 94 3.22 -6.72 -2.99
C CYS A 94 3.60 -5.35 -3.55
N GLU A 95 2.67 -4.63 -4.17
CA GLU A 95 2.89 -3.26 -4.66
C GLU A 95 3.23 -2.34 -3.49
N GLU A 96 2.51 -2.47 -2.39
CA GLU A 96 2.76 -1.69 -1.19
C GLU A 96 4.11 -1.97 -0.54
N VAL A 97 4.50 -3.24 -0.44
CA VAL A 97 5.85 -3.62 0.04
C VAL A 97 6.95 -3.02 -0.85
N LEU A 98 6.69 -2.85 -2.15
CA LEU A 98 7.63 -2.20 -3.08
C LEU A 98 7.64 -0.67 -2.94
N LEU A 99 6.48 -0.07 -2.61
CA LEU A 99 6.31 1.36 -2.36
C LEU A 99 6.73 1.76 -0.92
N CYS A 100 6.97 0.78 -0.06
CA CYS A 100 7.25 0.97 1.36
C CYS A 100 6.10 1.53 2.18
N THR A 101 4.88 1.24 1.76
CA THR A 101 3.64 1.43 2.50
C THR A 101 3.26 0.13 3.24
N PHE A 102 2.09 0.07 3.85
CA PHE A 102 1.68 -1.07 4.68
C PHE A 102 0.33 -1.63 4.25
N PRO A 103 0.22 -2.95 3.96
CA PRO A 103 -1.02 -3.52 3.43
C PRO A 103 -2.32 -3.33 4.17
N GLY A 104 -2.28 -2.97 5.46
CA GLY A 104 -3.50 -2.70 6.22
C GLY A 104 -3.71 -1.21 6.49
N ILE A 105 -3.07 -0.32 5.75
CA ILE A 105 -3.06 1.13 5.99
C ILE A 105 -3.26 1.87 4.66
N ASN A 106 -4.52 2.22 4.41
CA ASN A 106 -4.97 2.89 3.20
C ASN A 106 -4.32 4.27 2.97
N ASP A 107 -3.90 4.99 4.03
CA ASP A 107 -3.21 6.29 3.97
C ASP A 107 -1.96 6.26 4.87
N SER A 108 -0.79 6.03 4.27
CA SER A 108 0.46 5.73 4.98
C SER A 108 1.10 6.96 5.62
N ASP A 109 0.90 8.16 5.08
CA ASP A 109 1.51 9.39 5.61
C ASP A 109 0.53 10.34 6.31
N GLY A 110 -0.77 10.09 6.18
CA GLY A 110 -1.84 10.68 6.96
C GLY A 110 -2.29 12.04 6.43
N ASP A 111 -2.27 12.27 5.13
CA ASP A 111 -2.61 13.54 4.51
C ASP A 111 -4.02 13.63 3.90
N CYS A 112 -4.83 12.57 4.06
CA CYS A 112 -6.17 12.35 3.49
C CYS A 112 -6.22 11.85 2.03
N LEU A 113 -5.09 11.47 1.42
CA LEU A 113 -5.11 10.72 0.18
C LEU A 113 -4.75 9.26 0.47
N SER A 114 -5.38 8.33 -0.25
CA SER A 114 -5.01 6.93 -0.13
C SER A 114 -3.71 6.63 -0.89
N ASP A 115 -2.93 5.65 -0.47
CA ASP A 115 -1.64 5.35 -1.09
C ASP A 115 -1.86 5.02 -2.59
N GLY A 116 -2.88 4.25 -2.92
CA GLY A 116 -3.29 3.97 -4.29
C GLY A 116 -3.71 5.21 -5.09
N LEU A 117 -4.45 6.15 -4.49
CA LEU A 117 -4.82 7.41 -5.15
C LEU A 117 -3.59 8.29 -5.41
N GLU A 118 -2.68 8.40 -4.44
CA GLU A 118 -1.43 9.13 -4.58
C GLU A 118 -0.59 8.61 -5.74
N ILE A 119 -0.52 7.28 -5.92
CA ILE A 119 0.16 6.66 -7.07
C ILE A 119 -0.49 7.04 -8.40
N GLU A 120 -1.83 7.03 -8.49
CA GLU A 120 -2.55 7.46 -9.70
C GLU A 120 -2.34 8.95 -10.01
N MET A 121 -2.21 9.78 -8.97
CA MET A 121 -1.89 11.21 -9.07
C MET A 121 -0.40 11.50 -9.34
N GLY A 122 0.48 10.52 -9.11
CA GLY A 122 1.93 10.65 -9.28
C GLY A 122 2.64 11.33 -8.09
N LEU A 123 2.07 11.19 -6.90
CA LEU A 123 2.58 11.64 -5.60
C LEU A 123 3.41 10.52 -4.91
N ASP A 124 4.02 10.81 -3.77
CA ASP A 124 4.80 9.85 -2.97
C ASP A 124 4.02 9.49 -1.69
N PRO A 125 3.45 8.27 -1.57
CA PRO A 125 2.53 7.89 -0.49
C PRO A 125 3.14 7.77 0.91
N ARG A 126 4.36 8.27 1.08
CA ARG A 126 5.08 8.30 2.35
C ARG A 126 5.55 9.70 2.68
N ASN A 127 5.12 10.67 1.91
CA ASN A 127 5.52 12.05 2.02
C ASN A 127 4.34 12.96 1.68
N SER A 128 3.62 13.32 2.75
CA SER A 128 2.46 14.21 2.79
C SER A 128 2.58 15.57 2.07
N ASP A 129 3.74 15.92 1.52
CA ASP A 129 4.05 17.13 0.76
C ASP A 129 5.13 16.74 -0.27
N THR A 130 4.71 16.08 -1.35
CA THR A 130 5.58 15.45 -2.36
C THR A 130 6.55 16.44 -2.98
N ASP A 131 6.09 17.67 -3.27
CA ASP A 131 6.90 18.69 -3.93
C ASP A 131 7.70 19.58 -2.94
N GLY A 132 7.42 19.48 -1.64
CA GLY A 132 8.09 20.20 -0.57
C GLY A 132 7.79 21.70 -0.55
N ASN A 133 6.62 22.12 -1.07
CA ASN A 133 6.22 23.53 -1.12
C ASN A 133 5.63 24.03 0.21
N GLY A 134 5.32 23.13 1.14
CA GLY A 134 4.76 23.40 2.46
C GLY A 134 3.23 23.30 2.54
N THR A 135 2.58 22.80 1.49
CA THR A 135 1.16 22.46 1.42
C THR A 135 1.07 20.95 1.33
N PRO A 136 0.29 20.26 2.19
CA PRO A 136 0.13 18.83 2.05
C PRO A 136 -0.53 18.44 0.73
N ASP A 137 -0.23 17.27 0.18
CA ASP A 137 -0.72 16.86 -1.14
C ASP A 137 -2.25 16.78 -1.17
N GLY A 138 -2.87 16.27 -0.10
CA GLY A 138 -4.33 16.31 0.10
C GLY A 138 -4.91 17.73 0.21
N ASP A 139 -4.13 18.72 0.62
CA ASP A 139 -4.51 20.14 0.69
C ASP A 139 -4.17 20.93 -0.59
N GLU A 140 -3.64 20.28 -1.63
CA GLU A 140 -3.42 20.88 -2.94
C GLU A 140 -4.70 20.89 -3.80
N ASP A 141 -4.67 21.64 -4.91
CA ASP A 141 -5.72 21.69 -5.95
C ASP A 141 -4.98 21.46 -7.28
N ALA A 142 -4.79 20.18 -7.63
CA ALA A 142 -3.91 19.78 -8.73
C ALA A 142 -4.47 20.14 -10.11
N ASP A 143 -5.80 20.20 -10.25
CA ASP A 143 -6.49 20.44 -11.52
C ASP A 143 -6.93 21.91 -11.71
N GLY A 144 -6.96 22.69 -10.63
CA GLY A 144 -7.24 24.12 -10.59
C GLY A 144 -8.73 24.47 -10.63
N ASP A 145 -9.60 23.58 -10.18
CA ASP A 145 -11.06 23.76 -10.19
C ASP A 145 -11.63 24.43 -8.90
N GLU A 146 -10.76 24.79 -7.96
CA GLU A 146 -11.06 25.36 -6.65
C GLU A 146 -11.59 24.35 -5.59
N ILE A 147 -11.45 23.05 -5.84
CA ILE A 147 -11.66 21.95 -4.88
C ILE A 147 -10.28 21.40 -4.48
N LEU A 148 -10.10 21.07 -3.20
CA LEU A 148 -8.86 20.44 -2.75
C LEU A 148 -8.87 18.97 -3.13
N ASN A 149 -7.72 18.38 -3.44
CA ASN A 149 -7.57 16.98 -3.81
C ASN A 149 -8.30 16.05 -2.83
N ARG A 150 -8.17 16.29 -1.52
CA ARG A 150 -8.84 15.45 -0.50
C ARG A 150 -10.36 15.62 -0.44
N ASP A 151 -10.88 16.76 -0.93
CA ASP A 151 -12.29 17.14 -0.90
C ASP A 151 -12.99 16.82 -2.25
N GLU A 152 -12.25 16.31 -3.24
CA GLU A 152 -12.80 15.78 -4.50
C GLU A 152 -13.55 14.45 -4.27
N ASP A 153 -14.37 14.08 -5.25
CA ASP A 153 -15.20 12.86 -5.30
C ASP A 153 -14.97 12.24 -6.69
N PHE A 154 -13.92 11.43 -6.81
CA PHE A 154 -13.40 10.97 -8.12
C PHE A 154 -14.37 10.02 -8.82
N ASP A 155 -15.05 9.15 -8.08
CA ASP A 155 -15.95 8.13 -8.60
C ASP A 155 -17.43 8.55 -8.66
N GLN A 156 -17.78 9.67 -8.02
CA GLN A 156 -19.10 10.30 -7.97
C GLN A 156 -20.14 9.52 -7.15
N ASP A 157 -19.73 8.90 -6.06
CA ASP A 157 -20.59 8.15 -5.15
C ASP A 157 -21.17 8.99 -3.98
N ALA A 158 -20.69 10.23 -3.84
CA ALA A 158 -20.99 11.23 -2.82
C ALA A 158 -20.18 11.16 -1.50
N LEU A 159 -19.09 10.40 -1.47
CA LEU A 159 -18.01 10.53 -0.50
C LEU A 159 -16.86 11.34 -1.12
N THR A 160 -16.12 12.05 -0.28
CA THR A 160 -14.88 12.69 -0.72
C THR A 160 -13.71 11.73 -0.55
N ASN A 161 -12.63 11.92 -1.29
CA ASN A 161 -11.39 11.12 -1.16
C ASN A 161 -10.88 10.99 0.29
N CYS A 162 -10.91 12.06 1.09
CA CYS A 162 -10.52 11.98 2.51
C CYS A 162 -11.47 11.10 3.34
N GLN A 163 -12.77 11.13 3.04
CA GLN A 163 -13.75 10.29 3.73
C GLN A 163 -13.53 8.82 3.40
N GLU A 164 -13.24 8.51 2.15
CA GLU A 164 -12.95 7.16 1.67
C GLU A 164 -11.65 6.62 2.26
N ALA A 165 -10.57 7.42 2.24
CA ALA A 165 -9.30 7.09 2.89
C ALA A 165 -9.47 6.83 4.41
N MET A 166 -10.33 7.60 5.08
CA MET A 166 -10.66 7.39 6.50
C MET A 166 -11.50 6.13 6.76
N LEU A 167 -12.26 5.67 5.77
CA LEU A 167 -13.10 4.48 5.84
C LEU A 167 -12.35 3.22 5.41
N GLY A 168 -11.20 3.35 4.72
CA GLY A 168 -10.45 2.22 4.19
C GLY A 168 -11.13 1.60 2.97
N ILE A 169 -11.59 2.46 2.06
CA ILE A 169 -12.26 2.12 0.79
C ILE A 169 -11.60 2.92 -0.34
N ASN A 170 -11.92 2.56 -1.60
CA ASN A 170 -11.20 3.01 -2.79
C ASN A 170 -11.81 4.30 -3.37
N PRO A 171 -11.09 5.46 -3.37
CA PRO A 171 -11.61 6.71 -3.94
C PRO A 171 -11.90 6.68 -5.46
N MET A 172 -11.50 5.61 -6.14
CA MET A 172 -11.67 5.43 -7.58
C MET A 172 -12.73 4.38 -7.93
N ASP A 173 -13.37 3.74 -6.95
CA ASP A 173 -14.35 2.68 -7.14
C ASP A 173 -15.53 2.76 -6.16
N GLY A 174 -16.67 3.31 -6.62
CA GLY A 174 -17.81 3.60 -5.74
C GLY A 174 -18.68 2.41 -5.35
N ASP A 175 -18.09 1.23 -5.23
CA ASP A 175 -18.60 -0.06 -4.72
C ASP A 175 -17.36 -0.91 -4.38
N SER A 176 -16.58 -0.44 -3.40
CA SER A 176 -15.20 -0.88 -3.13
C SER A 176 -15.09 -2.36 -2.78
N ASP A 177 -16.10 -2.91 -2.12
CA ASP A 177 -16.16 -4.34 -1.77
C ASP A 177 -16.82 -5.20 -2.88
N GLY A 178 -17.47 -4.56 -3.86
CA GLY A 178 -18.10 -5.19 -5.02
C GLY A 178 -19.34 -6.02 -4.70
N ASP A 179 -20.03 -5.74 -3.59
CA ASP A 179 -21.25 -6.44 -3.20
C ASP A 179 -22.49 -5.96 -3.98
N GLY A 180 -22.39 -4.79 -4.63
CA GLY A 180 -23.44 -4.16 -5.44
C GLY A 180 -24.19 -3.02 -4.75
N PHE A 181 -23.77 -2.59 -3.57
CA PHE A 181 -24.19 -1.35 -2.90
C PHE A 181 -23.08 -0.29 -3.02
N PRO A 182 -23.38 0.92 -3.52
CA PRO A 182 -22.36 1.95 -3.58
C PRO A 182 -21.93 2.44 -2.20
N ASP A 183 -20.64 2.75 -2.01
CA ASP A 183 -20.06 3.09 -0.69
C ASP A 183 -20.76 4.31 -0.05
N GLY A 184 -21.01 5.36 -0.82
CA GLY A 184 -21.80 6.53 -0.40
C GLY A 184 -23.27 6.23 -0.09
N GLY A 185 -23.77 5.07 -0.53
CA GLY A 185 -25.05 4.49 -0.13
C GLY A 185 -25.01 3.74 1.21
N GLU A 186 -23.83 3.35 1.65
CA GLU A 186 -23.54 2.60 2.88
C GLU A 186 -23.04 3.48 4.02
N VAL A 187 -22.90 4.78 3.77
CA VAL A 187 -22.52 5.79 4.75
C VAL A 187 -23.61 6.85 4.88
N ASP A 188 -23.90 7.26 6.13
CA ASP A 188 -24.73 8.44 6.36
C ASP A 188 -23.92 9.70 6.03
N VAL A 189 -24.15 10.26 4.84
CA VAL A 189 -23.44 11.44 4.30
C VAL A 189 -23.51 12.71 5.17
N GLU A 190 -24.47 12.83 6.11
CA GLU A 190 -24.54 13.99 7.02
C GLU A 190 -23.60 13.81 8.22
N THR A 191 -23.38 12.56 8.65
CA THR A 191 -22.61 12.23 9.85
C THR A 191 -21.28 11.56 9.58
N GLY A 192 -21.03 11.07 8.36
CA GLY A 192 -19.88 10.24 7.99
C GLY A 192 -19.86 8.90 8.74
N VAL A 193 -21.01 8.45 9.24
CA VAL A 193 -21.11 7.21 10.01
C VAL A 193 -21.61 6.09 9.09
N PRO A 194 -20.90 4.95 9.00
CA PRO A 194 -21.37 3.79 8.24
C PRO A 194 -22.75 3.32 8.73
N ILE A 195 -23.69 3.12 7.80
CA ILE A 195 -25.00 2.49 8.04
C ILE A 195 -24.92 0.96 7.82
N SER A 196 -24.06 0.54 6.90
CA SER A 196 -23.47 -0.80 6.70
C SER A 196 -21.96 -0.61 6.51
N ASP A 197 -21.19 -1.70 6.48
CA ASP A 197 -19.73 -1.69 6.30
C ASP A 197 -19.36 -1.70 4.80
N PRO A 198 -18.91 -0.56 4.21
CA PRO A 198 -18.61 -0.47 2.77
C PRO A 198 -17.36 -1.25 2.32
N ALA A 199 -16.65 -1.87 3.27
CA ALA A 199 -15.49 -2.71 3.00
C ALA A 199 -15.77 -4.21 3.21
N ASP A 200 -16.97 -4.61 3.67
CA ASP A 200 -17.33 -6.03 3.89
C ASP A 200 -18.34 -6.51 2.83
N PRO A 201 -17.91 -7.31 1.83
CA PRO A 201 -18.78 -7.78 0.74
C PRO A 201 -19.89 -8.74 1.16
N ASN A 202 -19.97 -9.05 2.47
CA ASN A 202 -21.03 -9.86 3.06
C ASN A 202 -21.97 -9.05 3.97
N ASP A 203 -21.65 -7.80 4.30
CA ASP A 203 -22.57 -6.90 4.99
C ASP A 203 -23.63 -6.39 4.01
N ARG A 204 -24.81 -6.05 4.54
CA ARG A 204 -25.91 -5.51 3.73
C ARG A 204 -26.75 -4.52 4.52
N PRO A 205 -27.12 -3.37 3.93
CA PRO A 205 -27.94 -2.34 4.59
C PRO A 205 -29.39 -2.75 4.92
#